data_AF-K6IAX6-F1
#
_entry.id   AF-K6IAX6-F1
#
_cell.length_a   1.000
_cell.length_b   1.000
_cell.length_c   1.000
_cell.angle_alpha   90.00
_cell.angle_beta   90.00
_cell.angle_gamma   90.00
#
_symmetry.space_group_name_H-M   'P 1'
#
loop_
_entity.id
_entity.type
_entity.pdbx_description
1 polymer ?
#
loop_
_entity_poly.entity_id
_entity_poly.type
_entity_poly.pdbx_seq_one_letter_code
_entity_poly.pdbx_strand_id
1 'polypeptide(L)'
;MASKKADKKKRKKYDSLIQHIKDGNFFCYNNKIKTKTFIKANILPKLQSDIRIIFLDGRIPKSKFDPRNISLLLDHIEDKKGFPYLIKITDGVYKDKSVNNELHNTINQKKDIRLIINSIHSFYSE
;
A
#
# COMPACT_ATOMS: atom_id res chain seq x y z
N MET A 1 24.90 -17.39 13.95
CA MET A 1 25.54 -16.15 13.42
C MET A 1 25.08 -15.76 12.02
N ALA A 2 24.60 -16.68 11.15
CA ALA A 2 24.13 -16.36 9.80
C ALA A 2 22.86 -15.49 9.73
N SER A 3 21.90 -15.67 10.65
CA SER A 3 20.65 -14.87 10.66
C SER A 3 20.91 -13.37 10.91
N LYS A 4 21.73 -13.01 11.91
CA LYS A 4 22.05 -11.59 12.22
C LYS A 4 22.66 -10.80 11.04
N LYS A 5 23.45 -11.45 10.17
CA LYS A 5 24.03 -10.80 8.98
C LYS A 5 22.99 -10.59 7.87
N ALA A 6 22.08 -11.56 7.68
CA ALA A 6 21.00 -11.46 6.70
C ALA A 6 20.03 -10.33 7.06
N ASP A 7 19.69 -10.19 8.34
CA ASP A 7 18.80 -9.14 8.85
C ASP A 7 19.43 -7.75 8.67
N LYS A 8 20.72 -7.61 8.98
CA LYS A 8 21.46 -6.36 8.74
C LYS A 8 21.50 -5.96 7.26
N LYS A 9 21.66 -6.94 6.35
CA LYS A 9 21.66 -6.68 4.90
C LYS A 9 20.28 -6.28 4.39
N LYS A 10 19.21 -6.92 4.89
CA LYS A 10 17.82 -6.54 4.55
C LYS A 10 17.50 -5.12 5.02
N ARG A 11 17.86 -4.78 6.27
CA ARG A 11 17.65 -3.44 6.83
C ARG A 11 18.36 -2.36 5.99
N LYS A 12 19.64 -2.56 5.66
CA LYS A 12 20.38 -1.62 4.79
C LYS A 12 19.73 -1.41 3.42
N LYS A 13 19.19 -2.47 2.81
CA LYS A 13 18.48 -2.36 1.53
C LYS A 13 17.19 -1.57 1.68
N TYR A 14 16.46 -1.78 2.78
CA TYR A 14 15.24 -1.05 3.07
C TYR A 14 15.53 0.43 3.34
N ASP A 15 16.51 0.74 4.20
CA ASP A 15 16.91 2.11 4.49
C ASP A 15 17.31 2.84 3.19
N SER A 16 18.10 2.19 2.34
CA SER A 16 18.47 2.74 1.03
C SER A 16 17.28 2.93 0.08
N LEU A 17 16.29 2.03 0.12
CA LEU A 17 15.08 2.13 -0.68
C LEU A 17 14.23 3.33 -0.23
N ILE A 18 13.99 3.47 1.08
CA ILE A 18 13.19 4.55 1.64
C ILE A 18 13.84 5.91 1.36
N GLN A 19 15.16 6.01 1.52
CA GLN A 19 15.92 7.21 1.18
C GLN A 19 15.90 7.53 -0.32
N HIS A 20 15.93 6.52 -1.18
CA HIS A 20 15.84 6.73 -2.63
C HIS A 20 14.44 7.17 -3.07
N ILE A 21 13.38 6.62 -2.46
CA ILE A 21 12.02 7.06 -2.73
C ILE A 21 11.85 8.51 -2.25
N LYS A 22 12.35 8.80 -1.04
CA LYS A 22 12.26 10.06 -0.28
C LYS A 22 10.82 10.50 0.02
N ASP A 23 10.01 10.64 -1.02
CA ASP A 23 8.61 11.04 -0.99
C ASP A 23 7.77 10.18 -1.94
N GLY A 24 6.61 9.73 -1.47
CA GLY A 24 5.66 9.01 -2.32
C GLY A 24 4.45 8.43 -1.59
N ASN A 25 3.29 8.58 -2.23
CA ASN A 25 2.03 7.97 -1.83
C ASN A 25 1.78 6.71 -2.67
N PHE A 26 1.44 5.59 -2.05
CA PHE A 26 1.19 4.33 -2.73
C PHE A 26 -0.11 3.68 -2.28
N PHE A 27 -0.96 3.36 -3.24
CA PHE A 27 -2.17 2.57 -3.02
C PHE A 27 -1.94 1.13 -3.49
N CYS A 28 -1.96 0.19 -2.55
CA CYS A 28 -1.66 -1.22 -2.78
C CYS A 28 -2.91 -2.08 -2.64
N TYR A 29 -3.25 -2.87 -3.65
CA TYR A 29 -4.38 -3.81 -3.61
C TYR A 29 -4.03 -5.15 -4.27
N ASN A 30 -4.80 -6.20 -3.96
CA ASN A 30 -4.49 -7.56 -4.42
C ASN A 30 -5.54 -8.11 -5.40
N ASN A 31 -5.34 -9.37 -5.81
CA ASN A 31 -6.15 -10.05 -6.82
C ASN A 31 -7.45 -10.69 -6.30
N LYS A 32 -7.87 -10.41 -5.05
CA LYS A 32 -9.17 -10.90 -4.54
C LYS A 32 -10.30 -10.29 -5.38
N ILE A 33 -11.03 -11.14 -6.11
CA ILE A 33 -11.91 -10.75 -7.22
C ILE A 33 -12.90 -9.66 -6.82
N LYS A 34 -13.69 -9.87 -5.75
CA LYS A 34 -14.75 -8.94 -5.32
C LYS A 34 -14.18 -7.55 -5.00
N THR A 35 -13.10 -7.49 -4.22
CA THR A 35 -12.48 -6.22 -3.82
C THR A 35 -11.75 -5.57 -4.99
N LYS A 36 -11.05 -6.34 -5.83
CA LYS A 36 -10.38 -5.85 -7.05
C LYS A 36 -11.37 -5.16 -8.00
N THR A 37 -12.50 -5.80 -8.29
CA THR A 37 -13.52 -5.23 -9.19
C THR A 37 -14.07 -3.93 -8.61
N PHE A 38 -14.40 -3.92 -7.31
CA PHE A 38 -14.89 -2.72 -6.63
C PHE A 38 -13.88 -1.57 -6.65
N ILE A 39 -12.62 -1.85 -6.30
CA ILE A 39 -11.52 -0.88 -6.27
C ILE A 39 -11.32 -0.24 -7.65
N LYS A 40 -11.25 -1.06 -8.70
CA LYS A 40 -11.05 -0.57 -10.07
C LYS A 40 -12.18 0.33 -10.54
N ALA A 41 -13.43 -0.05 -10.27
CA ALA A 41 -14.59 0.71 -10.72
C ALA A 41 -14.83 1.99 -9.91
N ASN A 42 -14.52 1.97 -8.60
CA ASN A 42 -15.04 3.01 -7.71
C ASN A 42 -13.98 3.80 -6.94
N ILE A 43 -12.80 3.24 -6.70
CA ILE A 43 -11.74 3.88 -5.91
C ILE A 43 -10.68 4.46 -6.82
N LEU A 44 -10.06 3.66 -7.69
CA LEU A 44 -8.96 4.13 -8.56
C LEU A 44 -9.30 5.39 -9.37
N PRO A 45 -10.51 5.55 -9.96
CA PRO A 45 -10.85 6.76 -10.71
C PRO A 45 -10.95 8.04 -9.87
N LYS A 46 -11.02 7.91 -8.54
CA LYS A 46 -11.16 9.04 -7.59
C LYS A 46 -9.84 9.37 -6.89
N LEU A 47 -8.80 8.58 -7.10
CA LEU A 47 -7.49 8.83 -6.51
C LEU A 47 -6.80 9.97 -7.25
N GLN A 48 -6.04 10.77 -6.52
CA GLN A 48 -5.15 11.79 -7.09
C GLN A 48 -4.08 11.12 -7.97
N SER A 49 -3.64 11.83 -9.01
CA SER A 49 -2.75 11.30 -10.05
C SER A 49 -1.32 11.03 -9.56
N ASP A 50 -0.92 11.63 -8.45
CA ASP A 50 0.36 11.42 -7.77
C ASP A 50 0.41 10.12 -6.94
N ILE A 51 -0.75 9.51 -6.65
CA ILE A 51 -0.83 8.25 -5.92
C ILE A 51 -0.36 7.10 -6.84
N ARG A 52 0.73 6.45 -6.44
CA ARG A 52 1.38 5.37 -7.16
C ARG A 52 0.64 4.05 -6.90
N ILE A 53 0.13 3.43 -7.96
CA ILE A 53 -0.66 2.21 -7.84
C ILE A 53 0.22 0.95 -7.88
N ILE A 54 0.03 0.07 -6.89
CA ILE A 54 0.66 -1.25 -6.82
C ILE A 54 -0.44 -2.32 -6.80
N PHE A 55 -0.47 -3.15 -7.84
CA PHE A 55 -1.35 -4.32 -7.89
C PHE A 55 -0.57 -5.59 -7.54
N LEU A 56 -1.01 -6.33 -6.53
CA LEU A 56 -0.43 -7.61 -6.16
C LEU A 56 -1.21 -8.76 -6.82
N ASP A 57 -0.59 -9.43 -7.79
CA ASP A 57 -1.13 -10.65 -8.38
C ASP A 57 -0.51 -11.88 -7.71
N GLY A 58 -1.27 -12.49 -6.79
CA GLY A 58 -0.76 -13.50 -5.89
C GLY A 58 0.34 -12.92 -4.99
N ARG A 59 1.60 -13.29 -5.25
CA ARG A 59 2.79 -12.76 -4.55
C ARG A 59 3.62 -11.83 -5.42
N ILE A 60 3.19 -11.54 -6.65
CA ILE A 60 3.96 -10.80 -7.64
C ILE A 60 3.44 -9.37 -7.73
N PRO A 61 4.22 -8.36 -7.30
CA PRO A 61 3.84 -6.96 -7.49
C PRO A 61 3.88 -6.58 -8.97
N LYS A 62 2.83 -5.91 -9.43
CA LYS A 62 2.67 -5.34 -10.77
C LYS A 62 2.54 -3.83 -10.62
N SER A 63 3.56 -3.11 -11.08
CA SER A 63 3.64 -1.65 -11.03
C SER A 63 4.75 -1.17 -11.98
N LYS A 64 5.00 0.15 -12.02
CA LYS A 64 6.13 0.74 -12.74
C LYS A 64 7.47 0.60 -11.99
N PHE A 65 7.47 0.06 -10.77
CA PHE A 65 8.65 -0.04 -9.91
C PHE A 65 9.26 -1.46 -9.96
N ASP A 66 10.55 -1.57 -9.60
CA ASP A 66 11.21 -2.87 -9.48
C ASP A 66 10.45 -3.76 -8.47
N PRO A 67 10.03 -4.98 -8.86
CA PRO A 67 9.22 -5.84 -8.00
C PRO A 67 9.89 -6.20 -6.68
N ARG A 68 11.23 -6.29 -6.62
CA ARG A 68 11.96 -6.61 -5.38
C ARG A 68 11.93 -5.43 -4.41
N ASN A 69 12.00 -4.21 -4.92
CA ASN A 69 11.81 -3.00 -4.11
C ASN A 69 10.39 -2.95 -3.55
N ILE A 70 9.38 -3.26 -4.37
CA ILE A 70 7.99 -3.31 -3.89
C ILE A 70 7.78 -4.42 -2.87
N SER A 71 8.30 -5.63 -3.10
CA SER A 71 8.25 -6.69 -2.09
C SER A 71 8.87 -6.24 -0.77
N LEU A 72 10.04 -5.60 -0.82
CA LEU A 72 10.71 -5.10 0.38
C LEU A 72 9.89 -4.02 1.10
N LEU A 73 9.23 -3.13 0.34
CA LEU A 73 8.34 -2.11 0.88
C LEU A 73 7.11 -2.71 1.57
N LEU A 74 6.48 -3.72 0.94
CA LEU A 74 5.29 -4.40 1.46
C LEU A 74 5.61 -5.29 2.67
N ASP A 75 6.82 -5.86 2.73
CA ASP A 75 7.27 -6.65 3.88
C ASP A 75 7.30 -5.83 5.19
N HIS A 76 7.49 -4.51 5.09
CA HIS A 76 7.60 -3.58 6.22
C HIS A 76 6.27 -3.00 6.72
N ILE A 77 5.14 -3.33 6.10
CA ILE A 77 3.81 -2.89 6.56
C ILE A 77 3.60 -3.27 8.02
N GLU A 78 3.28 -2.33 8.89
CA GLU A 78 3.02 -2.59 10.31
C GLU A 78 1.55 -2.95 10.56
N ASP A 79 0.62 -2.33 9.82
CA ASP A 79 -0.81 -2.57 9.99
C ASP A 79 -1.25 -3.88 9.32
N LYS A 80 -1.01 -5.03 9.95
CA LYS A 80 -1.27 -6.37 9.37
C LYS A 80 -2.78 -6.76 9.26
N LYS A 81 -3.68 -5.82 8.97
CA LYS A 81 -5.14 -6.03 8.84
C LYS A 81 -5.63 -6.45 7.44
N GLY A 82 -4.72 -6.54 6.46
CA GLY A 82 -5.01 -7.02 5.12
C GLY A 82 -5.18 -5.92 4.07
N PHE A 83 -5.18 -6.30 2.80
CA PHE A 83 -5.33 -5.37 1.68
C PHE A 83 -6.75 -4.78 1.59
N PRO A 84 -6.91 -3.53 1.14
CA PRO A 84 -5.87 -2.65 0.58
C PRO A 84 -5.04 -1.94 1.64
N TYR A 85 -3.81 -1.59 1.26
CA TYR A 85 -2.91 -0.78 2.08
C TYR A 85 -2.67 0.58 1.42
N LEU A 86 -2.64 1.60 2.27
CA LEU A 86 -2.13 2.93 1.97
C LEU A 86 -0.72 3.00 2.54
N ILE A 87 0.22 3.50 1.76
CA ILE A 87 1.59 3.73 2.20
C ILE A 87 1.96 5.15 1.86
N LYS A 88 2.52 5.88 2.82
CA LYS A 88 3.05 7.22 2.63
C LYS A 88 4.51 7.23 3.08
N ILE A 89 5.37 7.73 2.21
CA ILE A 89 6.75 8.06 2.54
C ILE A 89 6.88 9.57 2.42
N THR A 90 7.39 10.22 3.47
CA THR A 90 7.63 11.67 3.47
C THR A 90 8.93 11.94 4.20
N ASP A 91 9.86 12.61 3.52
CA ASP A 91 11.22 12.86 4.02
C ASP A 91 11.90 11.59 4.57
N GLY A 92 11.73 10.48 3.85
CA GLY A 92 12.28 9.18 4.25
C GLY A 92 11.62 8.53 5.48
N VAL A 93 10.48 9.04 5.95
CA VAL A 93 9.68 8.42 7.01
C VAL A 93 8.55 7.61 6.40
N TYR A 94 8.49 6.31 6.71
CA TYR A 94 7.46 5.39 6.23
C TYR A 94 6.27 5.34 7.19
N LYS A 95 5.05 5.42 6.64
CA LYS A 95 3.78 5.17 7.33
C LYS A 95 2.90 4.28 6.48
N ASP A 96 2.12 3.41 7.11
CA ASP A 96 1.13 2.57 6.44
C ASP A 96 -0.19 2.50 7.19
N LYS A 97 -1.25 2.17 6.46
CA LYS A 97 -2.60 1.94 6.99
C LYS A 97 -3.35 0.95 6.11
N SER A 98 -3.98 -0.04 6.72
CA SER A 98 -5.00 -0.86 6.06
C SER A 98 -6.33 -0.12 6.01
N VAL A 99 -6.98 -0.17 4.85
CA VAL A 99 -8.40 0.24 4.69
C VAL A 99 -9.31 -0.95 4.39
N ASN A 100 -8.88 -2.16 4.75
CA ASN A 100 -9.63 -3.39 4.50
C ASN A 100 -10.99 -3.38 5.21
N ASN A 101 -11.06 -2.87 6.44
CA ASN A 101 -12.30 -2.80 7.21
C ASN A 101 -13.29 -1.82 6.59
N GLU A 102 -12.83 -0.63 6.20
CA GLU A 102 -13.64 0.36 5.48
C GLU A 102 -14.14 -0.20 4.15
N LEU A 103 -13.29 -0.91 3.42
CA LEU A 103 -13.65 -1.53 2.15
C LEU A 103 -14.70 -2.62 2.36
N HIS A 104 -14.50 -3.49 3.34
CA HIS A 104 -15.43 -4.55 3.69
C HIS A 104 -16.80 -3.98 4.07
N ASN A 105 -16.84 -2.95 4.92
CA ASN A 105 -18.07 -2.31 5.33
C ASN A 105 -18.79 -1.63 4.14
N THR A 106 -18.03 -0.98 3.25
CA THR A 106 -18.60 -0.37 2.04
C THR A 106 -19.23 -1.42 1.12
N ILE A 107 -18.51 -2.52 0.85
CA ILE A 107 -18.97 -3.56 -0.08
C ILE A 107 -20.10 -4.41 0.51
N ASN A 108 -19.98 -4.85 1.77
CA ASN A 108 -20.88 -5.85 2.34
C ASN A 108 -22.02 -5.24 3.15
N GLN A 109 -21.80 -4.08 3.77
CA GLN A 109 -22.83 -3.39 4.57
C GLN A 109 -23.46 -2.21 3.81
N LYS A 110 -23.12 -2.04 2.52
CA LYS A 110 -23.59 -0.95 1.65
C LYS A 110 -23.39 0.44 2.29
N LYS A 111 -22.33 0.58 3.10
CA LYS A 111 -21.98 1.89 3.67
C LYS A 111 -21.59 2.84 2.54
N ASP A 112 -21.77 4.12 2.82
CA ASP A 112 -21.43 5.18 1.89
C ASP A 112 -19.95 5.12 1.48
N ILE A 113 -19.70 5.02 0.18
CA ILE A 113 -18.37 4.98 -0.40
C ILE A 113 -17.54 6.22 -0.07
N ARG A 114 -18.18 7.37 0.20
CA ARG A 114 -17.47 8.59 0.60
C ARG A 114 -16.64 8.38 1.86
N LEU A 115 -17.02 7.45 2.74
CA LEU A 115 -16.27 7.13 3.96
C LEU A 115 -14.89 6.56 3.65
N ILE A 116 -14.79 5.59 2.74
CA ILE A 116 -13.49 5.02 2.35
C ILE A 116 -12.67 6.03 1.54
N ILE A 117 -13.29 6.79 0.65
CA ILE A 117 -12.58 7.82 -0.14
C ILE A 117 -11.99 8.90 0.78
N ASN A 118 -12.76 9.38 1.74
CA ASN A 118 -12.28 10.36 2.72
C ASN A 118 -11.17 9.78 3.60
N SER A 119 -11.30 8.52 4.07
CA SER A 119 -10.23 7.85 4.84
C SER A 119 -8.91 7.77 4.05
N ILE A 120 -9.00 7.50 2.74
CA ILE A 120 -7.83 7.48 1.84
C ILE A 120 -7.24 8.88 1.69
N HIS A 121 -8.06 9.89 1.42
CA HIS A 121 -7.59 11.26 1.22
C HIS A 121 -6.98 11.86 2.49
N SER A 122 -7.61 11.64 3.64
CA SER A 122 -7.09 12.07 4.94
C SER A 122 -5.69 11.50 5.19
N PHE A 123 -5.50 10.18 4.99
CA PHE A 123 -4.20 9.56 5.20
C PHE A 123 -3.08 10.18 4.35
N TYR A 124 -3.36 10.54 3.09
CA TYR A 124 -2.35 11.15 2.22
C TYR A 124 -2.14 12.65 2.46
N SER A 125 -3.11 13.33 3.10
CA SER A 125 -3.04 14.77 3.40
C SER A 125 -2.36 15.09 4.73
N GLU A 126 -2.24 14.11 5.64
CA GLU A 126 -1.57 14.22 6.96
C GLU A 126 -0.06 14.41 6.86
#